data_AF-A0A0F6YJP7-F1
#
_entry.id   AF-A0A0F6YJP7-F1
#
_cell.length_a   1.000
_cell.length_b   1.000
_cell.length_c   1.000
_cell.angle_alpha   90.00
_cell.angle_beta   90.00
_cell.angle_gamma   90.00
#
_symmetry.space_group_name_H-M   'P 1'
#
loop_
_entity.id
_entity.type
_entity.pdbx_description
1 polymer ?
#
loop_
_entity_poly.entity_id
_entity_poly.type
_entity_poly.pdbx_seq_one_letter_code
_entity_poly.pdbx_strand_id
1 'polypeptide(L)'
;MEDHREQTGLALQPPAQARDIQAIEHHVGSPLPADLRLVLGRFNGAVTPAGTLLTAAPGPGATIEAALKEVASQRAASFLDPDLLLPFHRTEHGTVLAFDRSAAPVADTWPIVDYDPDSGEVRLVHRTFDGWCRLCVNEWTTESGTPFDLDKYLRQGQRHVEIEPDVSIAHVTVGHALRRAGRPEEALASYLRGARCVPAIPWADWEALKIASILGDLDAIAESGGRLAKRTPEQVWEQRGTTPSRVAYVIARALPTVPEGKQRESLMRALDNLEPQSRDPEDRSARDAILAAARSGEILIPQPWPAQETAIPTQADVDAWWAAMVAGYQSGQLRDDDLVLDPTYDALRATHSIADLLRIRRDFG
;
A
#
# COMPACT_ATOMS: atom_id res chain seq x y z
N MET A 1 38.75 7.06 19.15
CA MET A 1 38.57 6.05 18.10
C MET A 1 39.15 4.72 18.59
N GLU A 2 38.72 4.24 19.76
CA GLU A 2 39.13 2.97 20.38
C GLU A 2 38.47 2.92 21.77
N ASP A 3 37.19 2.55 21.86
CA ASP A 3 36.61 2.10 23.15
C ASP A 3 35.22 1.41 23.07
N HIS A 4 34.81 0.94 21.89
CA HIS A 4 33.53 0.23 21.72
C HIS A 4 33.67 -1.17 21.13
N ARG A 5 34.88 -1.75 21.09
CA ARG A 5 35.10 -3.01 20.36
C ARG A 5 34.83 -4.30 21.15
N GLU A 6 34.62 -4.27 22.46
CA GLU A 6 34.69 -5.53 23.25
C GLU A 6 33.48 -5.88 24.12
N GLN A 7 32.35 -5.16 24.07
CA GLN A 7 31.17 -5.49 24.90
C GLN A 7 29.81 -5.41 24.21
N THR A 8 29.70 -5.93 23.00
CA THR A 8 28.40 -6.34 22.46
C THR A 8 28.57 -7.70 21.82
N GLY A 9 27.71 -8.67 22.14
CA GLY A 9 27.66 -10.00 21.52
C GLY A 9 27.27 -9.99 20.03
N LEU A 10 27.78 -9.04 19.26
CA LEU A 10 27.71 -8.96 17.81
C LEU A 10 28.70 -9.99 17.24
N ALA A 11 28.26 -11.24 17.15
CA ALA A 11 28.94 -12.21 16.31
C ALA A 11 28.81 -11.74 14.85
N LEU A 12 29.91 -11.25 14.27
CA LEU A 12 29.97 -10.96 12.84
C LEU A 12 29.69 -12.26 12.09
N GLN A 13 28.65 -12.26 11.26
CA GLN A 13 28.37 -13.41 10.41
C GLN A 13 29.55 -13.62 9.45
N PRO A 14 29.99 -14.88 9.23
CA PRO A 14 31.14 -15.14 8.37
C PRO A 14 30.84 -14.70 6.93
N PRO A 15 31.83 -14.17 6.20
CA PRO A 15 31.64 -13.79 4.80
C PRO A 15 31.21 -15.01 3.95
N ALA A 16 30.37 -14.77 2.94
CA ALA A 16 30.05 -15.78 1.95
C ALA A 16 31.31 -16.31 1.25
N GLN A 17 31.39 -17.63 1.02
CA GLN A 17 32.54 -18.21 0.34
C GLN A 17 32.45 -17.94 -1.17
N ALA A 18 33.60 -17.70 -1.82
CA ALA A 18 33.64 -17.42 -3.26
C ALA A 18 33.01 -18.54 -4.10
N ARG A 19 33.17 -19.80 -3.68
CA ARG A 19 32.57 -20.97 -4.36
C ARG A 19 31.03 -20.97 -4.30
N ASP A 20 30.46 -20.47 -3.20
CA ASP A 20 29.00 -20.46 -2.99
C ASP A 20 28.37 -19.36 -3.85
N ILE A 21 29.01 -18.18 -3.92
CA ILE A 21 28.64 -17.10 -4.84
C ILE A 21 28.69 -17.58 -6.29
N GLN A 22 29.81 -18.20 -6.71
CA GLN A 22 29.97 -18.72 -8.07
C GLN A 22 28.91 -19.77 -8.44
N ALA A 23 28.50 -20.61 -7.48
CA ALA A 23 27.45 -21.60 -7.70
C ALA A 23 26.08 -20.93 -7.96
N ILE A 24 25.74 -19.86 -7.23
CA ILE A 24 24.51 -19.10 -7.48
C ILE A 24 24.57 -18.42 -8.84
N GLU A 25 25.66 -17.72 -9.16
CA GLU A 25 25.86 -17.03 -10.45
C GLU A 25 25.75 -18.00 -11.63
N HIS A 26 26.28 -19.22 -11.47
CA HIS A 26 26.13 -20.28 -12.46
C HIS A 26 24.67 -20.72 -12.62
N HIS A 27 23.93 -20.91 -11.52
CA HIS A 27 22.52 -21.30 -11.57
C HIS A 27 21.63 -20.25 -12.24
N VAL A 28 21.85 -18.96 -11.97
CA VAL A 28 21.04 -17.85 -12.52
C VAL A 28 21.58 -17.33 -13.86
N GLY A 29 22.69 -17.89 -14.35
CA GLY A 29 23.29 -17.55 -15.65
C GLY A 29 23.87 -16.14 -15.75
N SER A 30 24.10 -15.45 -14.63
CA SER A 30 24.59 -14.07 -14.60
C SER A 30 25.32 -13.74 -13.28
N PRO A 31 26.23 -12.75 -13.28
CA PRO A 31 26.86 -12.29 -12.03
C PRO A 31 25.84 -11.68 -11.07
N LEU A 32 26.02 -11.87 -9.77
CA LEU A 32 25.20 -11.20 -8.75
C LEU A 32 25.44 -9.68 -8.80
N PRO A 33 24.47 -8.85 -8.37
CA PRO A 33 24.70 -7.41 -8.19
C PRO A 33 25.93 -7.14 -7.31
N ALA A 34 26.75 -6.15 -7.67
CA ALA A 34 27.98 -5.84 -6.96
C ALA A 34 27.72 -5.52 -5.47
N ASP A 35 26.65 -4.78 -5.19
CA ASP A 35 26.27 -4.43 -3.82
C ASP A 35 25.79 -5.64 -3.03
N LEU A 36 25.07 -6.58 -3.67
CA LEU A 36 24.70 -7.84 -3.02
C LEU A 36 25.96 -8.64 -2.64
N ARG A 37 26.97 -8.71 -3.52
CA ARG A 37 28.25 -9.36 -3.18
C ARG A 37 28.93 -8.68 -2.00
N LEU A 38 28.89 -7.35 -1.94
CA LEU A 38 29.47 -6.58 -0.82
C LEU A 38 28.76 -6.90 0.51
N VAL A 39 27.43 -6.94 0.49
CA VAL A 39 26.62 -7.27 1.68
C VAL A 39 26.86 -8.71 2.12
N LEU A 40 26.86 -9.68 1.20
CA LEU A 40 27.18 -11.09 1.49
C LEU A 40 28.63 -11.26 1.99
N GLY A 41 29.55 -10.40 1.58
CA GLY A 41 30.93 -10.39 2.09
C GLY A 41 31.07 -9.94 3.55
N ARG A 42 30.01 -9.45 4.20
CA ARG A 42 30.05 -8.97 5.59
C ARG A 42 28.89 -9.44 6.47
N PHE A 43 27.75 -9.75 5.88
CA PHE A 43 26.47 -9.94 6.59
C PHE A 43 25.74 -11.21 6.13
N ASN A 44 26.43 -12.19 5.54
CA ASN A 44 25.85 -13.44 5.04
C ASN A 44 25.00 -14.16 6.11
N GLY A 45 23.68 -14.18 5.95
CA GLY A 45 22.77 -14.80 6.95
C GLY A 45 22.44 -13.94 8.16
N ALA A 46 22.76 -12.65 8.13
CA ALA A 46 22.50 -11.76 9.26
C ALA A 46 20.99 -11.50 9.44
N VAL A 47 20.58 -11.43 10.70
CA VAL A 47 19.26 -10.93 11.08
C VAL A 47 19.32 -9.41 11.17
N THR A 48 18.37 -8.76 10.50
CA THR A 48 18.18 -7.31 10.41
C THR A 48 16.80 -6.96 10.99
N PRO A 49 16.53 -5.70 11.37
CA PRO A 49 15.20 -5.25 11.76
C PRO A 49 14.12 -5.48 10.70
N ALA A 50 14.52 -5.61 9.43
CA ALA A 50 13.61 -5.89 8.34
C ALA A 50 13.33 -7.40 8.14
N GLY A 51 14.06 -8.29 8.83
CA GLY A 51 14.03 -9.75 8.65
C GLY A 51 15.43 -10.35 8.43
N THR A 52 15.53 -11.49 7.75
CA THR A 52 16.79 -12.24 7.59
C THR A 52 17.38 -12.08 6.20
N LEU A 53 18.64 -11.65 6.11
CA LEU A 53 19.39 -11.72 4.85
C LEU A 53 19.63 -13.18 4.48
N LEU A 54 19.30 -13.57 3.25
CA LEU A 54 19.50 -14.94 2.79
C LEU A 54 20.99 -15.24 2.65
N THR A 55 21.38 -16.44 3.07
CA THR A 55 22.77 -16.89 2.94
C THR A 55 23.08 -17.32 1.51
N ALA A 56 24.34 -17.14 1.10
CA ALA A 56 24.84 -17.69 -0.16
C ALA A 56 25.10 -19.21 -0.08
N ALA A 57 25.20 -19.76 1.13
CA ALA A 57 25.45 -21.19 1.34
C ALA A 57 24.33 -22.03 0.71
N PRO A 58 24.66 -23.14 0.04
CA PRO A 58 23.65 -23.99 -0.57
C PRO A 58 22.85 -24.75 0.49
N GLY A 59 21.64 -25.18 0.11
CA GLY A 59 20.78 -26.00 0.96
C GLY A 59 19.45 -25.34 1.34
N PRO A 60 18.64 -26.01 2.17
CA PRO A 60 17.31 -25.54 2.56
C PRO A 60 17.37 -24.39 3.57
N GLY A 61 16.23 -23.74 3.81
CA GLY A 61 16.08 -22.70 4.84
C GLY A 61 16.29 -21.29 4.30
N ALA A 62 16.92 -20.41 5.09
CA ALA A 62 17.18 -19.02 4.74
C ALA A 62 18.40 -18.90 3.81
N THR A 63 18.31 -19.51 2.62
CA THR A 63 19.34 -19.46 1.58
C THR A 63 18.79 -18.82 0.31
N ILE A 64 19.66 -18.21 -0.50
CA ILE A 64 19.30 -17.67 -1.81
C ILE A 64 18.82 -18.81 -2.72
N GLU A 65 19.46 -19.98 -2.66
CA GLU A 65 19.08 -21.16 -3.45
C GLU A 65 17.67 -21.65 -3.15
N ALA A 66 17.30 -21.76 -1.87
CA ALA A 66 15.97 -22.21 -1.46
C ALA A 66 14.89 -21.22 -1.87
N ALA A 67 15.12 -19.92 -1.67
CA ALA A 67 14.19 -18.88 -2.10
C ALA A 67 14.05 -18.82 -3.63
N LEU A 68 15.15 -18.97 -4.38
CA LEU A 68 15.10 -19.05 -5.85
C LEU A 68 14.24 -20.22 -6.32
N LYS A 69 14.37 -21.40 -5.69
CA LYS A 69 13.54 -22.58 -5.98
C LYS A 69 12.06 -22.31 -5.73
N GLU A 70 11.73 -21.66 -4.62
CA GLU A 70 10.37 -21.27 -4.25
C GLU A 70 9.77 -20.33 -5.29
N VAL A 71 10.45 -19.22 -5.60
CA VAL A 71 10.00 -18.22 -6.59
C VAL A 71 9.84 -18.85 -7.98
N ALA A 72 10.82 -19.64 -8.44
CA ALA A 72 10.76 -20.29 -9.75
C ALA A 72 9.60 -21.28 -9.86
N SER A 73 9.36 -22.06 -8.79
CA SER A 73 8.25 -23.00 -8.72
C SER A 73 6.90 -22.27 -8.80
N GLN A 74 6.72 -21.22 -8.01
CA GLN A 74 5.45 -20.46 -7.96
C GLN A 74 5.18 -19.71 -9.25
N ARG A 75 6.22 -19.20 -9.92
CA ARG A 75 6.11 -18.51 -11.20
C ARG A 75 6.14 -19.43 -12.42
N ALA A 76 6.29 -20.74 -12.22
CA ALA A 76 6.48 -21.72 -13.30
C ALA A 76 7.58 -21.31 -14.30
N ALA A 77 8.69 -20.78 -13.79
CA ALA A 77 9.78 -20.20 -14.57
C ALA A 77 11.10 -20.99 -14.41
N SER A 78 11.98 -20.86 -15.40
CA SER A 78 13.33 -21.46 -15.35
C SER A 78 14.27 -20.59 -14.51
N PHE A 79 15.30 -21.18 -13.89
CA PHE A 79 16.36 -20.40 -13.22
C PHE A 79 17.15 -19.52 -14.19
N LEU A 80 17.23 -19.93 -15.45
CA LEU A 80 17.89 -19.18 -16.52
C LEU A 80 16.97 -18.13 -17.16
N ASP A 81 15.73 -18.01 -16.70
CA ASP A 81 14.87 -16.92 -17.10
C ASP A 81 15.50 -15.59 -16.63
N PRO A 82 15.84 -14.67 -17.55
CA PRO A 82 16.43 -13.39 -17.18
C PRO A 82 15.49 -12.54 -16.31
N ASP A 83 14.18 -12.78 -16.36
CA ASP A 83 13.15 -11.99 -15.68
C ASP A 83 12.73 -12.59 -14.33
N LEU A 84 13.19 -13.81 -13.98
CA LEU A 84 12.89 -14.42 -12.69
C LEU A 84 13.46 -13.55 -11.56
N LEU A 85 12.69 -13.30 -10.50
CA LEU A 85 13.16 -12.50 -9.37
C LEU A 85 14.39 -13.15 -8.72
N LEU A 86 15.34 -12.34 -8.25
CA LEU A 86 16.51 -12.81 -7.51
C LEU A 86 16.37 -12.46 -6.02
N PRO A 87 15.93 -13.40 -5.16
CA PRO A 87 15.83 -13.23 -3.72
C PRO A 87 17.16 -12.92 -3.05
N PHE A 88 17.13 -12.07 -2.03
CA PHE A 88 18.29 -11.85 -1.16
C PHE A 88 17.93 -11.69 0.31
N HIS A 89 16.65 -11.52 0.65
CA HIS A 89 16.22 -11.29 2.03
C HIS A 89 14.79 -11.81 2.24
N ARG A 90 14.51 -12.32 3.44
CA ARG A 90 13.19 -12.78 3.87
C ARG A 90 12.68 -11.93 5.03
N THR A 91 11.50 -11.35 4.88
CA THR A 91 10.87 -10.51 5.90
C THR A 91 10.35 -11.36 7.06
N GLU A 92 10.01 -10.71 8.18
CA GLU A 92 9.37 -11.39 9.31
C GLU A 92 7.97 -11.94 8.97
N HIS A 93 7.33 -11.38 7.95
CA HIS A 93 6.02 -11.81 7.46
C HIS A 93 6.09 -12.96 6.45
N GLY A 94 7.28 -13.49 6.16
CA GLY A 94 7.49 -14.61 5.26
C GLY A 94 7.66 -14.22 3.79
N THR A 95 7.38 -12.96 3.43
CA THR A 95 7.61 -12.42 2.09
C THR A 95 9.11 -12.34 1.77
N VAL A 96 9.42 -12.20 0.48
CA VAL A 96 10.78 -12.24 -0.04
C VAL A 96 11.12 -10.93 -0.73
N LEU A 97 12.14 -10.23 -0.23
CA LEU A 97 12.73 -9.12 -0.97
C LEU A 97 13.65 -9.68 -2.05
N ALA A 98 13.42 -9.21 -3.28
CA ALA A 98 14.13 -9.69 -4.44
C ALA A 98 14.46 -8.56 -5.42
N PHE A 99 15.55 -8.73 -6.16
CA PHE A 99 15.85 -7.90 -7.32
C PHE A 99 14.90 -8.28 -8.45
N ASP A 100 14.16 -7.30 -8.96
CA ASP A 100 13.31 -7.46 -10.14
C ASP A 100 14.14 -7.34 -11.42
N ARG A 101 14.57 -8.49 -11.93
CA ARG A 101 15.43 -8.59 -13.10
C ARG A 101 14.71 -8.31 -14.43
N SER A 102 13.38 -8.28 -14.42
CA SER A 102 12.56 -7.90 -15.58
C SER A 102 12.59 -6.39 -15.86
N ALA A 103 12.92 -5.59 -14.83
CA ALA A 103 13.05 -4.15 -14.97
C ALA A 103 14.43 -3.77 -15.53
N ALA A 104 14.50 -2.66 -16.28
CA ALA A 104 15.78 -2.08 -16.67
C ALA A 104 16.55 -1.63 -15.41
N PRO A 105 17.86 -1.92 -15.31
CA PRO A 105 18.65 -1.53 -14.15
C PRO A 105 18.73 0.00 -14.04
N VAL A 106 18.64 0.51 -12.81
CA VAL A 106 18.83 1.92 -12.46
C VAL A 106 20.18 2.04 -11.76
N ALA A 107 21.10 2.82 -12.33
CA ALA A 107 22.45 3.05 -11.78
C ALA A 107 23.17 1.75 -11.35
N ASP A 108 23.19 0.75 -12.25
CA ASP A 108 23.84 -0.56 -12.12
C ASP A 108 23.17 -1.58 -11.18
N THR A 109 21.96 -1.31 -10.66
CA THR A 109 21.20 -2.28 -9.85
C THR A 109 19.75 -2.41 -10.31
N TRP A 110 19.13 -3.55 -10.03
CA TRP A 110 17.70 -3.74 -10.25
C TRP A 110 16.90 -3.16 -9.09
N PRO A 111 15.67 -2.67 -9.33
CA PRO A 111 14.77 -2.30 -8.26
C PRO A 111 14.47 -3.52 -7.37
N ILE A 112 14.18 -3.23 -6.11
CA ILE A 112 13.81 -4.23 -5.12
C ILE A 112 12.30 -4.29 -5.00
N VAL A 113 11.78 -5.49 -5.18
CA VAL A 113 10.38 -5.80 -4.95
C VAL A 113 10.24 -6.65 -3.69
N ASP A 114 9.13 -6.47 -2.99
CA ASP A 114 8.61 -7.38 -2.00
C ASP A 114 7.65 -8.34 -2.71
N TYR A 115 7.99 -9.63 -2.68
CA TYR A 115 7.24 -10.70 -3.32
C TYR A 115 6.58 -11.55 -2.23
N ASP A 116 5.25 -11.65 -2.30
CA ASP A 116 4.47 -12.55 -1.46
C ASP A 116 4.33 -13.92 -2.17
N PRO A 117 4.95 -14.98 -1.64
CA PRO A 117 4.90 -16.31 -2.24
C PRO A 117 3.48 -16.92 -2.24
N ASP A 118 2.62 -16.53 -1.30
CA ASP A 118 1.28 -17.12 -1.14
C ASP A 118 0.28 -16.51 -2.12
N SER A 119 0.27 -15.19 -2.25
CA SER A 119 -0.64 -14.48 -3.16
C SER A 119 -0.07 -14.28 -4.57
N GLY A 120 1.25 -14.36 -4.72
CA GLY A 120 1.96 -14.00 -5.94
C GLY A 120 2.08 -12.49 -6.15
N GLU A 121 1.67 -11.65 -5.18
CA GLU A 121 1.78 -10.19 -5.27
C GLU A 121 3.25 -9.76 -5.35
N VAL A 122 3.51 -8.76 -6.19
CA VAL A 122 4.83 -8.16 -6.36
C VAL A 122 4.69 -6.67 -6.19
N ARG A 123 5.43 -6.11 -5.24
CA ARG A 123 5.36 -4.68 -4.93
C ARG A 123 6.74 -4.06 -4.98
N LEU A 124 6.91 -3.01 -5.78
CA LEU A 124 8.12 -2.20 -5.71
C LEU A 124 8.23 -1.55 -4.32
N VAL A 125 9.32 -1.85 -3.62
CA VAL A 125 9.62 -1.29 -2.29
C VAL A 125 10.86 -0.42 -2.28
N HIS A 126 11.86 -0.69 -3.13
CA HIS A 126 13.00 0.19 -3.30
C HIS A 126 13.38 0.33 -4.78
N ARG A 127 13.74 1.54 -5.21
CA ARG A 127 14.25 1.80 -6.56
C ARG A 127 15.67 1.29 -6.71
N THR A 128 16.43 1.33 -5.62
CA THR A 128 17.84 0.93 -5.60
C THR A 128 18.14 0.12 -4.37
N PHE A 129 19.15 -0.74 -4.47
CA PHE A 129 19.62 -1.49 -3.31
C PHE A 129 20.30 -0.60 -2.26
N ASP A 130 20.90 0.53 -2.67
CA ASP A 130 21.40 1.56 -1.74
C ASP A 130 20.25 2.15 -0.90
N GLY A 131 19.09 2.41 -1.50
CA GLY A 131 17.90 2.87 -0.80
C GLY A 131 17.49 1.93 0.34
N TRP A 132 17.43 0.62 0.04
CA TRP A 132 17.19 -0.42 1.05
C TRP A 132 18.27 -0.40 2.15
N CYS A 133 19.55 -0.39 1.77
CA CYS A 133 20.67 -0.37 2.72
C CYS A 133 20.60 0.85 3.67
N ARG A 134 20.33 2.04 3.13
CA ARG A 134 20.20 3.28 3.92
C ARG A 134 19.04 3.22 4.90
N LEU A 135 17.92 2.62 4.51
CA LEU A 135 16.79 2.39 5.41
C LEU A 135 17.18 1.44 6.55
N CYS A 136 17.83 0.31 6.24
CA CYS A 136 18.33 -0.62 7.27
C CYS A 136 19.29 0.06 8.26
N VAL A 137 20.23 0.87 7.75
CA VAL A 137 21.18 1.62 8.59
C VAL A 137 20.46 2.61 9.50
N ASN A 138 19.48 3.35 8.99
CA ASN A 138 18.68 4.26 9.80
C ASN A 138 17.96 3.51 10.92
N GLU A 139 17.34 2.36 10.63
CA GLU A 139 16.65 1.57 11.65
C GLU A 139 17.60 1.02 12.72
N TRP A 140 18.80 0.57 12.34
CA TRP A 140 19.82 0.13 13.29
C TRP A 140 20.34 1.25 14.19
N THR A 141 20.43 2.48 13.70
CA THR A 141 21.16 3.56 14.38
C THR A 141 20.28 4.50 15.21
N THR A 142 18.96 4.40 15.10
CA THR A 142 18.07 5.36 15.77
C THR A 142 17.71 4.96 17.20
N GLU A 143 17.22 3.73 17.40
CA GLU A 143 16.70 3.27 18.70
C GLU A 143 16.46 1.75 18.62
N SER A 144 17.42 0.97 19.11
CA SER A 144 17.26 -0.49 19.23
C SER A 144 16.39 -0.82 20.45
N GLY A 145 15.42 -1.72 20.28
CA GLY A 145 14.64 -2.28 21.39
C GLY A 145 13.38 -1.51 21.80
N THR A 146 13.02 -0.41 21.13
CA THR A 146 11.70 0.21 21.34
C THR A 146 10.61 -0.63 20.65
N PRO A 147 9.49 -0.93 21.35
CA PRO A 147 8.35 -1.61 20.75
C PRO A 147 7.89 -0.90 19.47
N PHE A 148 7.32 -1.67 18.54
CA PHE A 148 6.69 -1.07 17.38
C PHE A 148 5.43 -0.31 17.82
N ASP A 149 5.36 0.97 17.52
CA ASP A 149 4.21 1.83 17.77
C ASP A 149 3.88 2.70 16.54
N LEU A 150 2.81 3.47 16.64
CA LEU A 150 2.32 4.30 15.55
C LEU A 150 3.32 5.41 15.16
N ASP A 151 4.05 5.97 16.13
CA ASP A 151 4.98 7.06 15.87
C ASP A 151 6.26 6.55 15.21
N LYS A 152 6.72 5.35 15.58
CA LYS A 152 7.79 4.62 14.90
C LYS A 152 7.38 4.25 13.47
N TYR A 153 6.17 3.75 13.27
CA TYR A 153 5.65 3.46 11.92
C TYR A 153 5.62 4.70 11.02
N LEU A 154 5.13 5.84 11.55
CA LEU A 154 5.16 7.12 10.83
C LEU A 154 6.58 7.54 10.48
N ARG A 155 7.51 7.47 11.44
CA ARG A 155 8.92 7.86 11.27
C ARG A 155 9.62 6.99 10.22
N GLN A 156 9.36 5.68 10.23
CA GLN A 156 9.88 4.74 9.23
C GLN A 156 9.41 5.11 7.82
N GLY A 157 8.11 5.37 7.66
CA GLY A 157 7.56 5.83 6.38
C GLY A 157 8.17 7.16 5.92
N GLN A 158 8.32 8.13 6.82
CA GLN A 158 8.91 9.43 6.49
C GLN A 158 10.36 9.31 6.02
N ARG A 159 11.17 8.47 6.68
CA ARG A 159 12.53 8.16 6.24
C ARG A 159 12.56 7.50 4.88
N HIS A 160 11.64 6.57 4.61
CA HIS A 160 11.56 5.95 3.31
C HIS A 160 11.27 6.99 2.23
N VAL A 161 10.34 7.93 2.49
CA VAL A 161 10.06 9.05 1.58
C VAL A 161 11.28 9.97 1.39
N GLU A 162 12.07 10.23 2.44
CA GLU A 162 13.28 11.04 2.36
C GLU A 162 14.39 10.39 1.52
N ILE A 163 14.51 9.06 1.60
CA ILE A 163 15.51 8.30 0.84
C ILE A 163 15.04 8.09 -0.61
N GLU A 164 13.77 7.73 -0.80
CA GLU A 164 13.18 7.34 -2.08
C GLU A 164 11.82 8.05 -2.30
N PRO A 165 11.82 9.33 -2.69
CA PRO A 165 10.59 10.13 -2.80
C PRO A 165 9.68 9.69 -3.96
N ASP A 166 10.16 8.88 -4.89
CA ASP A 166 9.44 8.35 -6.04
C ASP A 166 8.82 6.96 -5.80
N VAL A 167 8.98 6.38 -4.59
CA VAL A 167 8.39 5.09 -4.22
C VAL A 167 6.99 5.28 -3.64
N SER A 168 5.99 4.70 -4.30
CA SER A 168 4.58 4.79 -3.90
C SER A 168 4.33 4.27 -2.48
N ILE A 169 4.89 3.10 -2.11
CA ILE A 169 4.63 2.47 -0.80
C ILE A 169 5.15 3.31 0.37
N ALA A 170 6.17 4.13 0.16
CA ALA A 170 6.73 5.01 1.18
C ALA A 170 5.69 6.07 1.61
N HIS A 171 5.10 6.77 0.64
CA HIS A 171 4.04 7.76 0.90
C HIS A 171 2.78 7.12 1.47
N VAL A 172 2.40 5.96 0.95
CA VAL A 172 1.23 5.21 1.42
C VAL A 172 1.38 4.76 2.88
N THR A 173 2.58 4.33 3.28
CA THR A 173 2.91 4.02 4.68
C THR A 173 2.72 5.23 5.58
N VAL A 174 3.20 6.40 5.15
CA VAL A 174 2.98 7.67 5.86
C VAL A 174 1.49 8.01 5.92
N GLY A 175 0.74 7.81 4.82
CA GLY A 175 -0.71 8.02 4.78
C GLY A 175 -1.46 7.17 5.78
N HIS A 176 -1.15 5.87 5.85
CA HIS A 176 -1.71 4.96 6.84
C HIS A 176 -1.42 5.40 8.27
N ALA A 177 -0.17 5.75 8.56
CA ALA A 177 0.23 6.19 9.88
C ALA A 177 -0.48 7.49 10.29
N LEU A 178 -0.55 8.49 9.39
CA LEU A 178 -1.23 9.75 9.65
C LEU A 178 -2.74 9.58 9.84
N ARG A 179 -3.37 8.70 9.05
CA ARG A 179 -4.80 8.38 9.19
C ARG A 179 -5.08 7.77 10.55
N ARG A 180 -4.24 6.84 11.01
CA ARG A 180 -4.32 6.30 12.37
C ARG A 180 -3.99 7.32 13.44
N ALA A 181 -3.14 8.31 13.15
CA ALA A 181 -2.79 9.37 14.08
C ALA A 181 -3.87 10.46 14.22
N GLY A 182 -5.00 10.34 13.52
CA GLY A 182 -6.06 11.34 13.56
C GLY A 182 -5.76 12.59 12.71
N ARG A 183 -4.92 12.47 11.68
CA ARG A 183 -4.45 13.59 10.84
C ARG A 183 -4.90 13.38 9.37
N PRO A 184 -6.22 13.46 9.09
CA PRO A 184 -6.77 13.03 7.81
C PRO A 184 -6.35 13.89 6.62
N GLU A 185 -6.16 15.19 6.81
CA GLU A 185 -5.71 16.09 5.74
C GLU A 185 -4.30 15.73 5.25
N GLU A 186 -3.40 15.43 6.19
CA GLU A 186 -2.03 15.01 5.85
C GLU A 186 -1.99 13.58 5.32
N ALA A 187 -2.86 12.70 5.82
CA ALA A 187 -3.03 11.36 5.29
C ALA A 187 -3.46 11.41 3.82
N LEU A 188 -4.48 12.23 3.49
CA LEU A 188 -4.94 12.45 2.13
C LEU A 188 -3.81 12.95 1.22
N ALA A 189 -3.06 13.94 1.67
CA ALA A 189 -1.91 14.46 0.92
C ALA A 189 -0.87 13.37 0.63
N SER A 190 -0.59 12.50 1.59
CA SER A 190 0.34 11.37 1.43
C SER A 190 -0.21 10.30 0.47
N TYR A 191 -1.49 9.92 0.56
CA TYR A 191 -2.08 8.99 -0.40
C TYR A 191 -2.06 9.53 -1.83
N LEU A 192 -2.39 10.82 -2.02
CA LEU A 192 -2.31 11.46 -3.33
C LEU A 192 -0.87 11.49 -3.87
N ARG A 193 0.14 11.71 -3.02
CA ARG A 193 1.55 11.61 -3.44
C ARG A 193 1.91 10.20 -3.88
N GLY A 194 1.54 9.17 -3.10
CA GLY A 194 1.77 7.77 -3.47
C GLY A 194 1.09 7.41 -4.79
N ALA A 195 -0.16 7.84 -4.99
CA ALA A 195 -0.90 7.62 -6.23
C ALA A 195 -0.30 8.35 -7.46
N ARG A 196 0.56 9.36 -7.25
CA ARG A 196 1.28 10.08 -8.33
C ARG A 196 2.64 9.45 -8.67
N CYS A 197 3.14 8.52 -7.86
CA CYS A 197 4.38 7.79 -8.13
C CYS A 197 4.25 6.85 -9.33
N VAL A 198 5.38 6.42 -9.90
CA VAL A 198 5.43 5.50 -11.04
C VAL A 198 6.36 4.31 -10.74
N PRO A 199 5.83 3.08 -10.63
CA PRO A 199 4.41 2.72 -10.67
C PRO A 199 3.65 3.19 -9.43
N ALA A 200 2.36 3.53 -9.62
CA ALA A 200 1.46 3.85 -8.53
C ALA A 200 0.96 2.56 -7.85
N ILE A 201 0.63 2.65 -6.56
CA ILE A 201 -0.08 1.57 -5.87
C ILE A 201 -1.57 1.65 -6.26
N PRO A 202 -2.17 0.58 -6.81
CA PRO A 202 -3.52 0.62 -7.37
C PRO A 202 -4.60 1.11 -6.39
N TRP A 203 -4.53 0.69 -5.12
CA TRP A 203 -5.52 1.01 -4.10
C TRP A 203 -5.33 2.38 -3.42
N ALA A 204 -4.22 3.09 -3.67
CA ALA A 204 -3.94 4.35 -2.98
C ALA A 204 -4.97 5.45 -3.30
N ASP A 205 -5.45 5.51 -4.54
CA ASP A 205 -6.51 6.46 -4.91
C ASP A 205 -7.86 6.11 -4.29
N TRP A 206 -8.10 4.84 -3.92
CA TRP A 206 -9.33 4.47 -3.22
C TRP A 206 -9.33 5.02 -1.79
N GLU A 207 -8.22 4.88 -1.07
CA GLU A 207 -8.06 5.52 0.24
C GLU A 207 -8.16 7.05 0.17
N ALA A 208 -7.52 7.66 -0.85
CA ALA A 208 -7.63 9.10 -1.07
C ALA A 208 -9.08 9.55 -1.35
N LEU A 209 -9.82 8.83 -2.21
CA LEU A 209 -11.20 9.17 -2.55
C LEU A 209 -12.13 9.09 -1.34
N LYS A 210 -11.98 8.07 -0.49
CA LYS A 210 -12.76 7.94 0.75
C LYS A 210 -12.52 9.12 1.69
N ILE A 211 -11.25 9.41 1.98
CA ILE A 211 -10.89 10.50 2.90
C ILE A 211 -11.32 11.85 2.33
N ALA A 212 -11.06 12.12 1.04
CA ALA A 212 -11.45 13.36 0.38
C ALA A 212 -12.97 13.58 0.44
N SER A 213 -13.76 12.52 0.24
CA SER A 213 -15.22 12.58 0.32
C SER A 213 -15.74 12.88 1.73
N ILE A 214 -15.08 12.33 2.76
CA ILE A 214 -15.42 12.63 4.16
C ILE A 214 -15.03 14.07 4.54
N LEU A 215 -13.88 14.54 4.06
CA LEU A 215 -13.39 15.91 4.31
C LEU A 215 -14.11 16.97 3.46
N GLY A 216 -14.79 16.58 2.39
CA GLY A 216 -15.41 17.50 1.44
C GLY A 216 -14.40 18.19 0.50
N ASP A 217 -13.21 17.60 0.30
CA ASP A 217 -12.17 18.14 -0.58
C ASP A 217 -12.49 17.79 -2.05
N LEU A 218 -13.15 18.72 -2.74
CA LEU A 218 -13.62 18.52 -4.12
C LEU A 218 -12.47 18.31 -5.12
N ASP A 219 -11.33 18.96 -4.90
CA ASP A 219 -10.16 18.84 -5.77
C ASP A 219 -9.56 17.44 -5.65
N ALA A 220 -9.41 16.94 -4.43
CA ALA A 220 -8.93 15.59 -4.18
C ALA A 220 -9.91 14.50 -4.63
N ILE A 221 -11.23 14.72 -4.54
CA ILE A 221 -12.26 13.82 -5.10
C ILE A 221 -12.10 13.74 -6.62
N ALA A 222 -11.98 14.89 -7.30
CA ALA A 222 -11.81 14.95 -8.75
C ALA A 222 -10.52 14.27 -9.22
N GLU A 223 -9.44 14.47 -8.47
CA GLU A 223 -8.14 13.88 -8.79
C GLU A 223 -8.14 12.35 -8.59
N SER A 224 -8.50 11.88 -7.40
CA SER A 224 -8.44 10.45 -7.06
C SER A 224 -9.52 9.64 -7.78
N GLY A 225 -10.76 10.14 -7.83
CA GLY A 225 -11.85 9.56 -8.61
C GLY A 225 -11.54 9.53 -10.11
N GLY A 226 -10.92 10.59 -10.64
CA GLY A 226 -10.48 10.64 -12.03
C GLY A 226 -9.42 9.59 -12.37
N ARG A 227 -8.45 9.32 -11.47
CA ARG A 227 -7.45 8.25 -11.66
C ARG A 227 -8.05 6.85 -11.53
N LEU A 228 -8.90 6.60 -10.54
CA LEU A 228 -9.61 5.31 -10.40
C LEU A 228 -10.46 5.00 -11.62
N ALA A 229 -11.15 6.01 -12.17
CA ALA A 229 -11.99 5.81 -13.33
C ALA A 229 -11.23 5.54 -14.63
N LYS A 230 -9.90 5.73 -14.70
CA LYS A 230 -9.14 5.42 -15.91
C LYS A 230 -9.31 3.95 -16.28
N ARG A 231 -9.53 3.70 -17.57
CA ARG A 231 -9.67 2.35 -18.12
C ARG A 231 -8.43 1.54 -17.80
N THR A 232 -8.65 0.37 -17.20
CA THR A 232 -7.60 -0.53 -16.75
C THR A 232 -7.99 -1.98 -17.05
N PRO A 233 -7.04 -2.92 -17.14
CA PRO A 233 -7.37 -4.35 -17.11
C PRO A 233 -8.13 -4.71 -15.84
N GLU A 234 -8.99 -5.72 -15.93
CA GLU A 234 -9.85 -6.19 -14.84
C GLU A 234 -9.12 -6.44 -13.52
N GLN A 235 -8.01 -7.16 -13.59
CA GLN A 235 -7.23 -7.61 -12.43
C GLN A 235 -6.79 -6.44 -11.53
N VAL A 236 -6.73 -5.23 -12.08
CA VAL A 236 -6.39 -4.03 -11.31
C VAL A 236 -7.51 -3.65 -10.34
N TRP A 237 -8.77 -3.99 -10.60
CA TRP A 237 -9.88 -3.77 -9.66
C TRP A 237 -9.77 -4.65 -8.40
N GLU A 238 -9.32 -5.89 -8.55
CA GLU A 238 -9.01 -6.76 -7.40
C GLU A 238 -7.91 -6.12 -6.54
N GLN A 239 -6.83 -5.63 -7.17
CA GLN A 239 -5.73 -4.95 -6.48
C GLN A 239 -6.17 -3.63 -5.84
N ARG A 240 -7.21 -2.97 -6.36
CA ARG A 240 -7.77 -1.73 -5.78
C ARG A 240 -8.58 -1.99 -4.50
N GLY A 241 -9.05 -3.23 -4.28
CA GLY A 241 -9.91 -3.58 -3.16
C GLY A 241 -11.29 -2.88 -3.20
N THR A 242 -11.77 -2.54 -4.39
CA THR A 242 -13.07 -1.88 -4.60
C THR A 242 -13.65 -2.21 -5.98
N THR A 243 -14.86 -1.75 -6.27
CA THR A 243 -15.57 -2.03 -7.53
C THR A 243 -15.90 -0.74 -8.27
N PRO A 244 -16.15 -0.80 -9.60
CA PRO A 244 -16.62 0.35 -10.35
C PRO A 244 -17.88 0.99 -9.76
N SER A 245 -18.86 0.21 -9.26
CA SER A 245 -20.07 0.77 -8.66
C SER A 245 -19.79 1.53 -7.35
N ARG A 246 -18.88 1.03 -6.49
CA ARG A 246 -18.49 1.72 -5.25
C ARG A 246 -17.78 3.04 -5.54
N VAL A 247 -16.87 3.08 -6.53
CA VAL A 247 -16.23 4.33 -6.96
C VAL A 247 -17.26 5.29 -7.58
N ALA A 248 -18.15 4.79 -8.43
CA ALA A 248 -19.21 5.58 -9.04
C ALA A 248 -20.14 6.18 -7.98
N TYR A 249 -20.49 5.41 -6.95
CA TYR A 249 -21.34 5.85 -5.85
C TYR A 249 -20.73 7.03 -5.11
N VAL A 250 -19.46 6.93 -4.72
CA VAL A 250 -18.77 8.01 -3.99
C VAL A 250 -18.66 9.28 -4.85
N ILE A 251 -18.32 9.15 -6.14
CA ILE A 251 -18.28 10.28 -7.07
C ILE A 251 -19.66 10.92 -7.25
N ALA A 252 -20.69 10.10 -7.49
CA ALA A 252 -22.06 10.57 -7.73
C ALA A 252 -22.62 11.33 -6.53
N ARG A 253 -22.33 10.88 -5.31
CA ARG A 253 -22.74 11.57 -4.08
C ARG A 253 -22.07 12.92 -3.87
N ALA A 254 -20.87 13.12 -4.42
CA ALA A 254 -20.18 14.41 -4.37
C ALA A 254 -20.69 15.41 -5.43
N LEU A 255 -21.26 14.95 -6.56
CA LEU A 255 -21.67 15.84 -7.65
C LEU A 255 -22.59 17.00 -7.23
N PRO A 256 -23.59 16.83 -6.33
CA PRO A 256 -24.43 17.95 -5.91
C PRO A 256 -23.68 19.08 -5.21
N THR A 257 -22.53 18.81 -4.59
CA THR A 257 -21.71 19.80 -3.89
C THR A 257 -20.66 20.47 -4.80
N VAL A 258 -20.45 19.93 -6.00
CA VAL A 258 -19.47 20.45 -6.97
C VAL A 258 -20.11 21.51 -7.87
N PRO A 259 -19.62 22.75 -7.89
CA PRO A 259 -20.12 23.79 -8.78
C PRO A 259 -20.01 23.41 -10.26
N GLU A 260 -20.90 23.95 -11.08
CA GLU A 260 -20.82 23.80 -12.54
C GLU A 260 -19.47 24.29 -13.07
N GLY A 261 -18.86 23.52 -13.97
CA GLY A 261 -17.57 23.83 -14.57
C GLY A 261 -16.69 22.60 -14.80
N LYS A 262 -15.40 22.85 -15.10
CA LYS A 262 -14.42 21.83 -15.52
C LYS A 262 -14.29 20.65 -14.55
N GLN A 263 -14.39 20.91 -13.25
CA GLN A 263 -14.28 19.86 -12.23
C GLN A 263 -15.47 18.91 -12.28
N ARG A 264 -16.70 19.44 -12.32
CA ARG A 264 -17.93 18.66 -12.50
C ARG A 264 -17.93 17.88 -13.80
N GLU A 265 -17.50 18.51 -14.90
CA GLU A 265 -17.31 17.83 -16.19
C GLU A 265 -16.28 16.69 -16.11
N SER A 266 -15.20 16.86 -15.34
CA SER A 266 -14.19 15.82 -15.12
C SER A 266 -14.75 14.63 -14.34
N LEU A 267 -15.55 14.89 -13.30
CA LEU A 267 -16.23 13.84 -12.53
C LEU A 267 -17.28 13.10 -13.35
N MET A 268 -18.06 13.81 -14.17
CA MET A 268 -19.00 13.17 -15.11
C MET A 268 -18.27 12.26 -16.10
N ARG A 269 -17.14 12.72 -16.66
CA ARG A 269 -16.29 11.89 -17.54
C ARG A 269 -15.70 10.69 -16.79
N ALA A 270 -15.37 10.85 -15.51
CA ALA A 270 -14.92 9.73 -14.68
C ALA A 270 -16.04 8.67 -14.54
N LEU A 271 -17.29 9.08 -14.28
CA LEU A 271 -18.43 8.17 -14.26
C LEU A 271 -18.61 7.44 -15.60
N ASP A 272 -18.54 8.15 -16.73
CA ASP A 272 -18.65 7.54 -18.07
C ASP A 272 -17.52 6.52 -18.32
N ASN A 273 -16.31 6.77 -17.81
CA ASN A 273 -15.20 5.84 -17.96
C ASN A 273 -15.36 4.56 -17.13
N LEU A 274 -16.17 4.57 -16.06
CA LEU A 274 -16.48 3.38 -15.26
C LEU A 274 -17.46 2.44 -15.99
N GLU A 275 -18.25 2.96 -16.93
CA GLU A 275 -19.31 2.22 -17.63
C GLU A 275 -18.85 0.86 -18.23
N PRO A 276 -17.72 0.78 -18.96
CA PRO A 276 -17.26 -0.48 -19.55
C PRO A 276 -16.46 -1.39 -18.58
N GLN A 277 -16.30 -1.04 -17.31
CA GLN A 277 -15.33 -1.69 -16.41
C GLN A 277 -15.94 -2.70 -15.42
N SER A 278 -17.27 -2.87 -15.39
CA SER A 278 -17.98 -3.80 -14.50
C SER A 278 -18.24 -5.16 -15.16
N ARG A 279 -17.67 -6.26 -14.64
CA ARG A 279 -17.94 -7.63 -15.13
C ARG A 279 -18.96 -8.41 -14.32
N ASP A 280 -19.14 -8.09 -13.05
CA ASP A 280 -20.21 -8.65 -12.24
C ASP A 280 -21.56 -8.07 -12.67
N PRO A 281 -22.59 -8.89 -12.98
CA PRO A 281 -23.91 -8.39 -13.41
C PRO A 281 -24.58 -7.46 -12.40
N GLU A 282 -24.43 -7.75 -11.11
CA GLU A 282 -24.99 -6.98 -10.01
C GLU A 282 -24.25 -5.64 -9.86
N ASP A 283 -22.91 -5.64 -9.93
CA ASP A 283 -22.10 -4.41 -10.01
C ASP A 283 -22.47 -3.56 -11.25
N ARG A 284 -22.67 -4.20 -12.42
CA ARG A 284 -23.13 -3.49 -13.63
C ARG A 284 -24.45 -2.79 -13.39
N SER A 285 -25.44 -3.51 -12.86
CA SER A 285 -26.79 -3.01 -12.61
C SER A 285 -26.78 -1.84 -11.61
N ALA A 286 -26.07 -2.00 -10.49
CA ALA A 286 -25.93 -0.95 -9.48
C ALA A 286 -25.25 0.29 -10.05
N ARG A 287 -24.13 0.12 -10.77
CA ARG A 287 -23.41 1.22 -11.43
C ARG A 287 -24.30 1.91 -12.46
N ASP A 288 -25.05 1.19 -13.30
CA ASP A 288 -25.95 1.82 -14.29
C ASP A 288 -27.04 2.66 -13.61
N ALA A 289 -27.61 2.18 -12.50
CA ALA A 289 -28.56 2.95 -11.70
C ALA A 289 -27.93 4.21 -11.08
N ILE A 290 -26.70 4.10 -10.55
CA ILE A 290 -25.94 5.25 -10.02
C ILE A 290 -25.67 6.29 -11.11
N LEU A 291 -25.24 5.88 -12.30
CA LEU A 291 -24.97 6.78 -13.41
C LEU A 291 -26.25 7.47 -13.90
N ALA A 292 -27.37 6.76 -13.95
CA ALA A 292 -28.66 7.35 -14.29
C ALA A 292 -29.06 8.44 -13.30
N ALA A 293 -28.97 8.17 -11.99
CA ALA A 293 -29.27 9.14 -10.93
C ALA A 293 -28.33 10.36 -10.96
N ALA A 294 -27.03 10.13 -11.18
CA ALA A 294 -26.04 11.20 -11.31
C ALA A 294 -26.34 12.13 -12.49
N ARG A 295 -26.76 11.56 -13.64
CA ARG A 295 -27.11 12.32 -14.85
C ARG A 295 -28.44 13.07 -14.72
N SER A 296 -29.40 12.54 -13.98
CA SER A 296 -30.70 13.20 -13.70
C SER A 296 -30.61 14.28 -12.62
N GLY A 297 -29.50 14.34 -11.88
CA GLY A 297 -29.31 15.28 -10.77
C GLY A 297 -30.11 14.88 -9.53
N GLU A 298 -30.41 13.60 -9.37
CA GLU A 298 -31.05 13.07 -8.17
C GLU A 298 -30.14 13.24 -6.95
N ILE A 299 -30.73 13.62 -5.81
CA ILE A 299 -30.00 13.76 -4.54
C ILE A 299 -29.75 12.38 -3.92
N LEU A 300 -30.72 11.47 -4.05
CA LEU A 300 -30.62 10.12 -3.52
C LEU A 300 -29.99 9.21 -4.56
N ILE A 301 -28.75 8.79 -4.31
CA ILE A 301 -28.02 7.90 -5.20
C ILE A 301 -28.31 6.43 -4.83
N PRO A 302 -28.67 5.56 -5.80
CA PRO A 302 -28.81 4.12 -5.56
C PRO A 302 -27.53 3.50 -4.98
N GLN A 303 -27.66 2.54 -4.08
CA GLN A 303 -26.51 1.92 -3.41
C GLN A 303 -25.63 1.11 -4.40
N PRO A 304 -24.31 1.02 -4.15
CA PRO A 304 -23.41 0.21 -4.96
C PRO A 304 -23.59 -1.28 -4.67
N TRP A 305 -22.86 -2.12 -5.41
CA TRP A 305 -22.78 -3.55 -5.15
C TRP A 305 -21.36 -3.99 -4.72
N PRO A 306 -21.25 -4.84 -3.68
CA PRO A 306 -22.30 -5.12 -2.71
C PRO A 306 -22.68 -3.85 -1.93
N ALA A 307 -23.92 -3.81 -1.46
CA ALA A 307 -24.38 -2.77 -0.55
C ALA A 307 -23.54 -2.80 0.74
N GLN A 308 -23.27 -1.63 1.32
CA GLN A 308 -22.50 -1.57 2.56
C GLN A 308 -23.39 -1.99 3.73
N GLU A 309 -22.94 -2.97 4.51
CA GLU A 309 -23.63 -3.38 5.73
C GLU A 309 -23.46 -2.33 6.83
N THR A 310 -24.54 -2.05 7.56
CA THR A 310 -24.50 -1.07 8.65
C THR A 310 -23.74 -1.60 9.85
N ALA A 311 -22.50 -1.12 10.01
CA ALA A 311 -21.62 -1.49 11.11
C ALA A 311 -22.13 -1.08 12.50
N ILE A 312 -22.76 0.10 12.62
CA ILE A 312 -23.29 0.66 13.87
C ILE A 312 -24.80 0.92 13.67
N PRO A 313 -25.69 0.10 14.29
CA PRO A 313 -27.12 0.26 14.16
C PRO A 313 -27.62 1.66 14.55
N THR A 314 -28.67 2.12 13.88
CA THR A 314 -29.32 3.40 14.16
C THR A 314 -29.91 3.43 15.58
N GLN A 315 -29.89 4.61 16.21
CA GLN A 315 -30.55 4.84 17.48
C GLN A 315 -31.46 6.07 17.40
N ALA A 316 -32.54 6.07 18.19
CA ALA A 316 -33.48 7.19 18.23
C ALA A 316 -32.86 8.45 18.85
N ASP A 317 -31.95 8.27 19.81
CA ASP A 317 -31.14 9.33 20.39
C ASP A 317 -29.90 9.55 19.51
N VAL A 318 -29.84 10.73 18.87
CA VAL A 318 -28.79 11.11 17.92
C VAL A 318 -27.43 11.24 18.60
N ASP A 319 -27.38 11.73 19.84
CA ASP A 319 -26.12 11.92 20.57
C ASP A 319 -25.59 10.57 21.08
N ALA A 320 -26.49 9.68 21.52
CA ALA A 320 -26.13 8.31 21.86
C ALA A 320 -25.64 7.52 20.63
N TRP A 321 -26.27 7.73 19.47
CA TRP A 321 -25.83 7.11 18.23
C TRP A 321 -24.45 7.62 17.80
N TRP A 322 -24.21 8.93 17.89
CA TRP A 322 -22.90 9.52 17.60
C TRP A 322 -21.81 8.98 18.53
N ALA A 323 -22.09 8.89 19.84
CA ALA A 323 -21.17 8.29 20.80
C ALA A 323 -20.84 6.83 20.46
N ALA A 324 -21.83 6.06 19.98
CA ALA A 324 -21.61 4.69 19.52
C ALA A 324 -20.73 4.64 18.25
N MET A 325 -20.88 5.59 17.31
CA MET A 325 -20.00 5.70 16.15
C MET A 325 -18.57 6.06 16.53
N VAL A 326 -18.37 7.00 17.47
CA VAL A 326 -17.06 7.35 18.01
C VAL A 326 -16.39 6.12 18.62
N ALA A 327 -17.10 5.40 19.49
CA ALA A 327 -16.59 4.17 20.10
C ALA A 327 -16.31 3.07 19.06
N GLY A 328 -17.18 2.93 18.06
CA GLY A 328 -17.02 1.98 16.95
C GLY A 328 -15.80 2.29 16.09
N TYR A 329 -15.52 3.57 15.82
CA TYR A 329 -14.35 3.98 15.06
C TYR A 329 -13.05 3.69 15.83
N GLN A 330 -13.03 4.02 17.13
CA GLN A 330 -11.94 3.73 18.05
C GLN A 330 -11.63 2.23 18.14
N SER A 331 -12.65 1.40 18.39
CA SER A 331 -12.49 -0.04 18.64
C SER A 331 -12.13 -0.83 17.39
N GLY A 332 -12.60 -0.36 16.25
CA GLY A 332 -12.31 -0.98 14.99
C GLY A 332 -13.52 -1.38 14.15
N GLN A 333 -14.70 -1.33 14.76
CA GLN A 333 -15.95 -1.77 14.17
C GLN A 333 -16.42 -0.89 13.02
N LEU A 334 -16.14 0.42 13.07
CA LEU A 334 -16.51 1.39 12.03
C LEU A 334 -15.27 1.86 11.25
N ARG A 335 -15.38 1.92 9.92
CA ARG A 335 -14.29 2.24 8.99
C ARG A 335 -14.71 3.26 7.94
N ASP A 336 -13.72 3.81 7.26
CA ASP A 336 -13.90 4.87 6.27
C ASP A 336 -14.80 4.43 5.10
N ASP A 337 -14.77 3.13 4.73
CA ASP A 337 -15.72 2.54 3.77
C ASP A 337 -17.18 2.64 4.26
N ASP A 338 -17.44 2.38 5.54
CA ASP A 338 -18.78 2.51 6.12
C ASP A 338 -19.27 3.97 6.05
N LEU A 339 -18.38 4.92 6.36
CA LEU A 339 -18.70 6.35 6.39
C LEU A 339 -19.03 6.94 5.01
N VAL A 340 -18.49 6.36 3.93
CA VAL A 340 -18.70 6.84 2.56
C VAL A 340 -19.72 6.02 1.77
N LEU A 341 -20.00 4.78 2.18
CA LEU A 341 -20.84 3.86 1.40
C LEU A 341 -22.15 3.48 2.07
N ASP A 342 -22.27 3.59 3.40
CA ASP A 342 -23.54 3.40 4.08
C ASP A 342 -24.30 4.74 4.15
N PRO A 343 -25.40 4.91 3.39
CA PRO A 343 -26.19 6.14 3.41
C PRO A 343 -26.91 6.36 4.75
N THR A 344 -27.00 5.35 5.62
CA THR A 344 -27.67 5.45 6.92
C THR A 344 -27.07 6.58 7.77
N TYR A 345 -25.76 6.76 7.72
CA TYR A 345 -25.08 7.79 8.51
C TYR A 345 -25.29 9.22 7.99
N ASP A 346 -25.92 9.42 6.83
CA ASP A 346 -26.20 10.77 6.31
C ASP A 346 -27.15 11.56 7.20
N ALA A 347 -28.04 10.87 7.93
CA ALA A 347 -28.93 11.49 8.89
C ALA A 347 -28.18 12.27 10.00
N LEU A 348 -26.93 11.90 10.29
CA LEU A 348 -26.11 12.54 11.32
C LEU A 348 -25.39 13.79 10.81
N ARG A 349 -25.26 13.98 9.49
CA ARG A 349 -24.53 15.12 8.90
C ARG A 349 -25.15 16.47 9.21
N ALA A 350 -26.43 16.49 9.62
CA ALA A 350 -27.12 17.71 10.03
C ALA A 350 -26.69 18.24 11.41
N THR A 351 -26.18 17.35 12.28
CA THR A 351 -25.83 17.68 13.67
C THR A 351 -24.36 17.45 13.99
N HIS A 352 -23.69 16.56 13.26
CA HIS A 352 -22.31 16.16 13.51
C HIS A 352 -21.47 16.17 12.22
N SER A 353 -20.19 16.48 12.38
CA SER A 353 -19.22 16.39 11.29
C SER A 353 -18.62 14.98 11.27
N ILE A 354 -18.94 14.19 10.23
CA ILE A 354 -18.36 12.84 10.04
C ILE A 354 -16.82 12.89 9.99
N ALA A 355 -16.23 14.00 9.52
CA ALA A 355 -14.79 14.19 9.50
C ALA A 355 -14.13 14.16 10.89
N ASP A 356 -14.88 14.44 11.97
CA ASP A 356 -14.34 14.38 13.32
C ASP A 356 -14.00 12.95 13.75
N LEU A 357 -14.65 11.94 13.18
CA LEU A 357 -14.28 10.53 13.40
C LEU A 357 -12.88 10.24 12.88
N LEU A 358 -12.49 10.82 11.74
CA LEU A 358 -11.15 10.62 11.17
C LEU A 358 -10.04 11.31 11.99
N ARG A 359 -10.40 12.20 12.93
CA ARG A 359 -9.46 12.89 13.82
C ARG A 359 -9.19 12.11 15.11
N ILE A 360 -9.80 10.95 15.27
CA ILE A 360 -9.57 10.05 16.40
C ILE A 360 -8.26 9.27 16.17
N ARG A 361 -7.29 9.46 17.08
CA ARG A 361 -6.06 8.65 17.11
C ARG A 361 -6.38 7.20 17.50
N ARG A 362 -5.73 6.26 16.81
CA ARG A 362 -5.84 4.80 16.99
C ARG A 362 -4.47 4.16 16.92
N ASP A 363 -3.87 3.90 18.07
CA ASP A 363 -2.60 3.17 18.18
C ASP A 363 -2.75 1.70 17.76
N PHE A 364 -1.64 1.04 17.43
CA PHE A 364 -1.66 -0.41 17.21
C PHE A 364 -2.01 -1.11 18.53
N GLY A 365 -2.95 -2.07 18.46
CA GLY A 365 -3.48 -2.78 19.63
C GLY A 365 -2.59 -3.93 20.10
#